data_AF-A0A133UA65-F1
#
_entry.id   AF-A0A133UA65-F1
#
_cell.length_a   1.000
_cell.length_b   1.000
_cell.length_c   1.000
_cell.angle_alpha   90.00
_cell.angle_beta   90.00
_cell.angle_gamma   90.00
#
_symmetry.space_group_name_H-M   'P 1'
#
loop_
_entity.id
_entity.type
_entity.pdbx_description
1 polymer ?
#
loop_
_entity_poly.entity_id
_entity_poly.type
_entity_poly.pdbx_seq_one_letter_code
_entity_poly.pdbx_strand_id
1 'polypeptide(L)'
;MKLEDVGNPSSFDPSTARTVLKPEGEGSDANDVKDPYIISVGRKLHMFYTGWDGAGERPHLAISSNGENWEKIPENPILSREGWHDCLTRVSCVFPQENGFTMI
;
A
#
# COMPACT_ATOMS: atom_id res chain seq x y z
N MET A 1 -1.33 -4.36 8.21
CA MET A 1 -1.54 -4.21 9.68
C MET A 1 -0.60 -3.13 10.21
N LYS A 2 -0.86 -2.60 11.41
CA LYS A 2 -0.01 -1.65 12.13
C LYS A 2 0.13 -2.10 13.60
N LEU A 3 1.31 -1.92 14.18
CA LEU A 3 1.55 -2.07 15.61
C LEU A 3 1.33 -0.73 16.33
N GLU A 4 1.11 -0.74 17.64
CA GLU A 4 1.13 0.51 18.41
C GLU A 4 2.48 1.23 18.29
N ASP A 5 2.42 2.55 18.24
CA ASP A 5 3.62 3.37 18.13
C ASP A 5 4.38 3.36 19.46
N VAL A 6 5.69 3.13 19.37
CA VAL A 6 6.58 3.10 20.52
C VAL A 6 7.81 3.97 20.25
N GLY A 7 8.33 4.60 21.30
CA GLY A 7 9.53 5.44 21.18
C GLY A 7 10.84 4.66 20.99
N ASN A 8 10.81 3.33 21.13
CA ASN A 8 11.99 2.48 21.00
C ASN A 8 11.65 1.17 20.27
N PRO A 9 12.43 0.75 19.25
CA PRO A 9 12.20 -0.51 18.53
C PRO A 9 12.19 -1.78 19.39
N SER A 10 12.90 -1.79 20.52
CA SER A 10 12.89 -2.94 21.45
C SER A 10 11.56 -3.09 22.19
N SER A 11 10.71 -2.07 22.15
CA SER A 11 9.40 -2.05 22.82
C SER A 11 8.25 -2.46 21.91
N PHE A 12 8.51 -2.91 20.68
CA PHE A 12 7.46 -3.41 19.81
C PHE A 12 6.73 -4.60 20.44
N ASP A 13 5.41 -4.51 20.48
CA ASP A 13 4.54 -5.58 20.97
C ASP A 13 3.65 -6.09 19.82
N PRO A 14 3.91 -7.30 19.29
CA PRO A 14 3.10 -7.89 18.24
C PRO A 14 1.62 -8.08 18.61
N SER A 15 1.29 -8.17 19.91
CA SER A 15 -0.10 -8.34 20.36
C SER A 15 -0.97 -7.11 20.08
N THR A 16 -0.34 -5.97 19.83
CA THR A 16 -1.01 -4.71 19.48
C THR A 16 -1.37 -4.59 18.00
N ALA A 17 -1.03 -5.60 17.19
CA ALA A 17 -1.30 -5.59 15.76
C ALA A 17 -2.78 -5.39 15.46
N ARG A 18 -3.07 -4.37 14.65
CA ARG A 18 -4.42 -4.08 14.16
C ARG A 18 -4.44 -3.91 12.65
N THR A 19 -5.59 -4.18 12.05
CA THR A 19 -5.82 -3.95 10.62
C THR A 19 -6.13 -2.47 10.37
N VAL A 20 -5.34 -1.82 9.51
CA VAL A 20 -5.49 -0.40 9.12
C VAL A 20 -5.95 -0.21 7.67
N LEU A 21 -5.90 -1.27 6.87
CA LEU A 21 -6.42 -1.32 5.51
C LEU A 21 -7.04 -2.70 5.30
N LYS A 22 -8.21 -2.77 4.67
CA LYS A 22 -8.92 -4.00 4.36
C LYS A 22 -9.18 -4.08 2.84
N PRO A 23 -9.38 -5.28 2.29
CA PRO A 23 -10.03 -5.44 1.00
C PRO A 23 -11.40 -4.74 1.04
N GLU A 24 -11.76 -4.03 -0.02
CA GLU A 24 -13.07 -3.38 -0.11
C GLU A 24 -13.83 -3.93 -1.32
N GLY A 25 -14.94 -4.61 -1.03
CA GLY A 25 -16.02 -4.90 -1.97
C GLY A 25 -15.60 -5.31 -3.38
N GLU A 26 -16.16 -4.62 -4.37
CA GLU A 26 -15.93 -4.86 -5.80
C GLU A 26 -14.68 -4.10 -6.26
N GLY A 27 -13.79 -4.76 -7.02
CA GLY A 27 -12.66 -4.08 -7.61
C GLY A 27 -11.38 -4.92 -7.64
N SER A 28 -10.29 -4.25 -7.95
CA SER A 28 -9.00 -4.89 -8.21
C SER A 28 -8.26 -5.40 -6.98
N ASP A 29 -8.75 -5.05 -5.79
CA ASP A 29 -8.26 -5.43 -4.47
C ASP A 29 -9.38 -6.02 -3.57
N ALA A 30 -10.41 -6.58 -4.21
CA ALA A 30 -11.61 -7.12 -3.56
C ALA A 30 -11.33 -8.25 -2.55
N ASN A 31 -10.35 -9.12 -2.85
CA ASN A 31 -10.13 -10.35 -2.09
C ASN A 31 -8.98 -10.24 -1.08
N ASP A 32 -7.91 -9.50 -1.41
CA ASP A 32 -6.77 -9.34 -0.51
C ASP A 32 -6.05 -8.00 -0.73
N VAL A 33 -5.43 -7.49 0.35
CA VAL A 33 -4.54 -6.33 0.37
C VAL A 33 -3.31 -6.65 1.22
N LYS A 34 -2.12 -6.51 0.63
CA LYS A 34 -0.87 -6.93 1.28
C LYS A 34 0.33 -6.12 0.80
N ASP A 35 1.51 -6.45 1.33
CA ASP A 35 2.82 -5.93 0.94
C ASP A 35 2.87 -4.38 0.87
N PRO A 36 2.54 -3.65 1.97
CA PRO A 36 2.56 -2.20 1.97
C PRO A 36 3.99 -1.64 1.93
N TYR A 37 4.24 -0.66 1.06
CA TYR A 37 5.42 0.20 1.06
C TYR A 37 4.98 1.65 1.27
N ILE A 38 5.46 2.30 2.33
CA ILE A 38 4.99 3.62 2.75
C ILE A 38 6.11 4.65 2.62
N ILE A 39 5.81 5.78 1.96
CA ILE A 39 6.67 6.98 1.95
C ILE A 39 5.91 8.20 2.48
N SER A 40 6.66 9.15 3.03
CA SER A 40 6.13 10.47 3.40
C SER A 40 6.43 11.47 2.29
N VAL A 41 5.40 12.16 1.81
CA VAL A 41 5.52 13.25 0.84
C VAL A 41 4.76 14.45 1.37
N GLY A 42 5.49 15.50 1.74
CA GLY A 42 4.93 16.66 2.43
C GLY A 42 4.35 16.30 3.80
N ARG A 43 3.04 16.48 3.99
CA ARG A 43 2.31 16.16 5.23
C ARG A 43 1.43 14.91 5.11
N LYS A 44 1.63 14.11 4.05
CA LYS A 44 0.82 12.92 3.77
C LYS A 44 1.69 11.69 3.61
N LEU A 45 1.20 10.58 4.13
CA LEU A 45 1.74 9.25 3.91
C LEU A 45 1.08 8.65 2.66
N HIS A 46 1.89 8.02 1.83
CA HIS A 46 1.48 7.33 0.61
C HIS A 46 1.86 5.87 0.77
N MET A 47 0.85 4.98 0.81
CA MET A 47 1.02 3.54 0.90
C MET A 47 0.78 2.94 -0.47
N PHE A 48 1.84 2.42 -1.07
CA PHE A 48 1.75 1.52 -2.20
C PHE A 48 1.43 0.13 -1.64
N TYR A 49 0.33 -0.48 -2.06
CA TYR A 49 -0.06 -1.81 -1.59
C TYR A 49 -0.41 -2.71 -2.77
N THR A 50 -0.35 -4.01 -2.54
CA THR A 50 -0.73 -5.02 -3.54
C THR A 50 -2.16 -5.44 -3.29
N GLY A 51 -3.02 -5.25 -4.29
CA GLY A 51 -4.41 -5.71 -4.29
C GLY A 51 -4.58 -6.98 -5.12
N TRP A 52 -5.47 -7.88 -4.70
CA TRP A 52 -5.82 -9.10 -5.42
C TRP A 52 -7.34 -9.24 -5.55
N ASP A 53 -7.80 -9.56 -6.77
CA ASP A 53 -9.22 -9.74 -7.12
C ASP A 53 -9.59 -11.21 -7.36
N GLY A 54 -8.71 -12.15 -7.04
CA GLY A 54 -8.89 -13.56 -7.38
C GLY A 54 -8.23 -13.98 -8.69
N ALA A 55 -8.00 -13.04 -9.62
CA ALA A 55 -7.39 -13.31 -10.91
C ALA A 55 -5.90 -12.95 -10.95
N GLY A 56 -5.46 -11.95 -10.20
CA GLY A 56 -4.04 -11.55 -10.17
C GLY A 56 -3.77 -10.32 -9.33
N GLU A 57 -2.50 -10.09 -9.02
CA GLU A 57 -2.06 -8.97 -8.18
C GLU A 57 -1.81 -7.70 -9.00
N ARG A 58 -2.18 -6.55 -8.44
CA ARG A 58 -1.88 -5.23 -9.02
C ARG A 58 -1.45 -4.25 -7.94
N PRO A 59 -0.59 -3.28 -8.27
CA PRO A 59 -0.24 -2.20 -7.36
C PRO A 59 -1.41 -1.20 -7.25
N HIS A 60 -1.62 -0.74 -6.03
CA HIS A 60 -2.64 0.24 -5.65
C HIS A 60 -1.99 1.30 -4.74
N LEU A 61 -2.67 2.43 -4.57
CA LEU A 61 -2.25 3.52 -3.71
C LEU A 61 -3.36 3.88 -2.70
N ALA A 62 -2.96 4.07 -1.45
CA ALA A 62 -3.78 4.68 -0.41
C ALA A 62 -3.02 5.82 0.26
N ILE A 63 -3.75 6.83 0.74
CA ILE A 63 -3.19 8.04 1.33
C ILE A 63 -3.68 8.18 2.78
N SER A 64 -2.81 8.64 3.66
CA SER A 64 -3.15 8.92 5.06
C SER A 64 -2.47 10.17 5.58
N SER A 65 -3.09 10.86 6.54
CA SER A 65 -2.48 11.94 7.31
C SER A 65 -1.90 11.49 8.65
N ASN A 66 -2.29 10.31 9.14
CA ASN A 66 -1.99 9.84 10.49
C ASN A 66 -1.46 8.39 10.56
N GLY A 67 -1.43 7.66 9.45
CA GLY A 67 -0.98 6.27 9.38
C GLY A 67 -1.98 5.24 9.93
N GLU A 68 -3.12 5.69 10.43
CA GLU A 68 -4.19 4.86 11.00
C GLU A 68 -5.36 4.71 10.01
N ASN A 69 -5.81 5.84 9.45
CA ASN A 69 -6.91 5.89 8.51
C ASN A 69 -6.35 6.06 7.10
N TRP A 70 -6.64 5.11 6.22
CA TRP A 70 -6.14 5.08 4.85
C TRP A 70 -7.29 5.23 3.87
N GLU A 71 -7.16 6.19 2.95
CA GLU A 71 -8.10 6.44 1.86
C GLU A 71 -7.51 5.89 0.56
N LYS A 72 -8.15 4.88 -0.04
CA LYS A 72 -7.77 4.35 -1.35
C LYS A 72 -8.09 5.38 -2.42
N ILE A 73 -7.18 5.61 -3.36
CA ILE A 73 -7.45 6.53 -4.47
C ILE A 73 -8.47 5.92 -5.46
N PRO A 74 -9.34 6.71 -6.07
CA PRO A 74 -10.32 6.21 -7.04
C PRO A 74 -9.69 5.73 -8.36
N GLU A 75 -8.47 6.17 -8.68
CA GLU A 75 -7.74 5.75 -9.89
C GLU A 75 -7.08 4.36 -9.76
N ASN A 76 -7.27 3.69 -8.63
CA ASN A 76 -6.76 2.34 -8.44
C ASN A 76 -7.35 1.35 -9.47
N PRO A 77 -6.56 0.38 -9.94
CA PRO A 77 -5.14 0.14 -9.63
C PRO A 77 -4.22 1.13 -10.36
N ILE A 78 -3.07 1.49 -9.76
CA ILE A 78 -2.12 2.44 -10.37
C ILE A 78 -1.36 1.85 -11.57
N LEU A 79 -1.47 0.54 -11.78
CA LEU A 79 -1.04 -0.14 -12.99
C LEU A 79 -2.06 -1.24 -13.34
N SER A 80 -2.52 -1.26 -14.59
CA SER A 80 -3.39 -2.31 -15.10
C SER A 80 -2.61 -3.61 -15.38
N ARG A 81 -3.33 -4.74 -15.43
CA ARG A 81 -2.77 -6.02 -15.92
C ARG A 81 -2.82 -6.02 -17.44
N GLU A 82 -1.84 -5.41 -18.08
CA GLU A 82 -1.78 -5.30 -19.53
C GLU A 82 -0.36 -5.52 -20.06
N GLY A 83 -0.25 -6.03 -21.29
CA GLY A 83 1.05 -6.22 -21.95
C GLY A 83 1.97 -7.18 -21.21
N TRP A 84 3.22 -6.79 -21.00
CA TRP A 84 4.27 -7.64 -20.42
C TRP A 84 4.18 -7.78 -18.88
N HIS A 85 3.37 -6.95 -18.22
CA HIS A 85 3.20 -6.90 -16.76
C HIS A 85 1.78 -7.33 -16.37
N ASP A 86 1.30 -8.41 -16.98
CA ASP A 86 -0.06 -8.93 -16.80
C ASP A 86 -0.21 -9.86 -15.58
N CYS A 87 0.90 -10.24 -14.95
CA CYS A 87 0.93 -11.20 -13.85
C CYS A 87 1.78 -10.71 -12.67
N LEU A 88 1.22 -10.76 -11.46
CA LEU A 88 1.91 -10.56 -10.17
C LEU A 88 2.78 -9.29 -10.04
N THR A 89 2.25 -8.12 -10.40
CA THR A 89 3.01 -6.85 -10.30
C THR A 89 2.85 -6.21 -8.92
N ARG A 90 3.97 -5.82 -8.31
CA ARG A 90 4.05 -5.20 -6.98
C ARG A 90 5.02 -4.03 -6.98
N VAL A 91 4.80 -3.07 -6.06
CA VAL A 91 5.76 -2.00 -5.78
C VAL A 91 6.49 -2.37 -4.49
N SER A 92 7.77 -2.70 -4.60
CA SER A 92 8.63 -3.10 -3.49
C SER A 92 9.42 -1.93 -2.91
N CYS A 93 9.67 -0.90 -3.73
CA CYS A 93 10.43 0.27 -3.33
C CYS A 93 9.97 1.49 -4.12
N VAL A 94 9.90 2.65 -3.46
CA VAL A 94 9.66 3.95 -4.08
C VAL A 94 10.66 4.94 -3.53
N PHE A 95 11.47 5.52 -4.42
CA PHE A 95 12.46 6.52 -4.03
C PHE A 95 12.26 7.83 -4.79
N PRO A 96 12.34 8.97 -4.09
CA PRO A 96 12.24 10.28 -4.72
C PRO A 96 13.46 10.56 -5.61
N GLN A 97 13.22 11.26 -6.70
CA GLN A 97 14.21 11.79 -7.63
C GLN A 97 13.99 13.29 -7.81
N GLU A 98 14.90 13.97 -8.52
CA GLU A 98 14.80 15.41 -8.78
C GLU A 98 13.47 15.79 -9.44
N ASN A 99 12.97 14.96 -10.37
CA ASN A 99 11.74 15.21 -11.12
C ASN A 99 10.73 14.05 -11.02
N GLY A 100 10.53 13.50 -9.82
CA GLY A 100 9.46 12.51 -9.58
C GLY A 100 9.89 11.38 -8.67
N PHE A 101 9.42 10.18 -8.97
CA PHE A 101 9.69 8.97 -8.20
C PHE A 101 10.03 7.84 -9.15
N THR A 102 10.95 6.98 -8.73
CA THR A 102 11.11 5.67 -9.35
C THR A 102 10.52 4.61 -8.44
N MET A 103 9.80 3.68 -9.05
CA MET A 103 9.20 2.52 -8.40
C MET A 103 9.90 1.27 -8.92
N ILE A 104 10.24 0.34 -8.01
CA ILE A 104 10.84 -0.96 -8.30
C ILE A 104 9.92 -2.06 -7.81
#